data_AF-A0A2H0YGH4-F1
#
_entry.id   AF-A0A2H0YGH4-F1
#
_cell.length_a   1.000
_cell.length_b   1.000
_cell.length_c   1.000
_cell.angle_alpha   90.00
_cell.angle_beta   90.00
_cell.angle_gamma   90.00
#
_symmetry.space_group_name_H-M   'P 1'
#
loop_
_entity.id
_entity.type
_entity.pdbx_description
1 polymer ?
#
loop_
_entity_poly.entity_id
_entity_poly.type
_entity_poly.pdbx_seq_one_letter_code
_entity_poly.pdbx_strand_id
1 'polypeptide(L)'
;MSFSHFKLASPILKAVSLCGYIKPTPIQEQAIPEVLAGHDLIASAQTGTGKTAAFVLPALQRLSAPSTAQAKSRGPRVLVLTPTRELANQITDSVRTYGKFMRIRSGAILGGMPYFEQQRLLSQPVDMIVATPGRLIDHMERGRISFSRLEILVLDEADRMLDMGFSDAVSAIAAATPAGRQTLMFTATWDRALEKMARRLLKNAVRVEIIGKKATLEQIEQRIHTVDDTQHKKRVLRRLIEDSSMTRAIIFSSTRQNADRLASELHDQGHAAAALHGGMNQNARNRTIMNMRRGKIRLLVATDVASRGLDLTDVTHVINYDLPINAEDYVHRIGRTGRAGASGIAISLASCHELDVLQRIERYIGQSLPRYVIPGLEPKRPMRRLTENRNSQGWGRAGRQTTDDRRPYRTGVKKATDDGRPYRNSGQRTATDPWRTVRAEKTSLSRPFGSPSKRKSNDKERPLRDGKWNMKRHGIKASDFVSTQSGGQKQYA
;
A
#
# COMPACT_ATOMS: atom_id res chain seq x y z
N MET A 1 -29.96 3.49 0.80
CA MET A 1 -30.49 4.06 -0.45
C MET A 1 -30.26 3.09 -1.61
N SER A 2 -30.46 3.51 -2.86
CA SER A 2 -30.06 2.79 -4.08
C SER A 2 -29.30 3.73 -5.02
N PHE A 3 -28.52 3.20 -5.97
CA PHE A 3 -27.60 4.01 -6.80
C PHE A 3 -28.29 5.08 -7.68
N SER A 4 -29.58 4.91 -8.02
CA SER A 4 -30.33 5.91 -8.80
C SER A 4 -30.53 7.22 -8.03
N HIS A 5 -30.50 7.20 -6.69
CA HIS A 5 -30.68 8.39 -5.86
C HIS A 5 -29.55 9.42 -6.07
N PHE A 6 -28.35 8.99 -6.49
CA PHE A 6 -27.22 9.85 -6.79
C PHE A 6 -27.36 10.63 -8.12
N LYS A 7 -28.43 10.40 -8.91
CA LYS A 7 -28.69 11.08 -10.19
C LYS A 7 -27.54 10.96 -11.22
N LEU A 8 -26.77 9.88 -11.15
CA LEU A 8 -25.70 9.56 -12.11
C LEU A 8 -26.28 9.34 -13.52
N ALA A 9 -25.49 9.63 -14.54
CA ALA A 9 -25.90 9.48 -15.94
C ALA A 9 -26.28 8.02 -16.26
N SER A 10 -27.32 7.84 -17.09
CA SER A 10 -27.86 6.53 -17.47
C SER A 10 -26.80 5.48 -17.92
N PRO A 11 -25.77 5.83 -18.71
CA PRO A 11 -24.67 4.89 -19.03
C PRO A 11 -23.95 4.31 -17.80
N ILE A 12 -23.76 5.12 -16.75
CA ILE A 12 -23.09 4.73 -15.50
C ILE A 12 -24.02 3.83 -14.69
N LEU A 13 -25.29 4.23 -14.50
CA LEU A 13 -26.29 3.41 -13.80
C LEU A 13 -26.50 2.05 -14.47
N LYS A 14 -26.49 1.99 -15.80
CA LYS A 14 -26.56 0.74 -16.56
C LYS A 14 -25.34 -0.15 -16.33
N ALA A 15 -24.13 0.42 -16.22
CA ALA A 15 -22.92 -0.33 -15.90
C ALA A 15 -22.92 -0.86 -14.46
N VAL A 16 -23.30 -0.03 -13.49
CA VAL A 16 -23.45 -0.40 -12.07
C VAL A 16 -24.48 -1.54 -11.90
N SER A 17 -25.62 -1.46 -12.59
CA SER A 17 -26.63 -2.53 -12.61
C SER A 17 -26.07 -3.86 -13.13
N LEU A 18 -25.31 -3.84 -14.23
CA LEU A 18 -24.62 -5.04 -14.75
C LEU A 18 -23.50 -5.59 -13.85
N CYS A 19 -23.07 -4.85 -12.83
CA CYS A 19 -22.15 -5.35 -11.80
C CYS A 19 -22.90 -6.06 -10.66
N GLY A 20 -24.23 -6.13 -10.68
CA GLY A 20 -25.06 -6.67 -9.61
C GLY A 20 -25.17 -5.74 -8.39
N TYR A 21 -24.83 -4.46 -8.52
CA TYR A 21 -24.74 -3.53 -7.40
C TYR A 21 -26.11 -2.95 -7.03
N ILE A 22 -26.83 -3.62 -6.13
CA ILE A 22 -28.20 -3.26 -5.72
C ILE A 22 -28.23 -2.05 -4.77
N LYS A 23 -27.36 -2.04 -3.76
CA LYS A 23 -27.28 -0.98 -2.74
C LYS A 23 -25.84 -0.46 -2.64
N PRO A 24 -25.62 0.87 -2.56
CA PRO A 24 -24.32 1.44 -2.25
C PRO A 24 -23.86 1.05 -0.83
N THR A 25 -22.54 0.99 -0.63
CA THR A 25 -21.93 0.79 0.70
C THR A 25 -21.92 2.10 1.50
N PRO A 26 -21.74 2.08 2.84
CA PRO A 26 -21.76 3.30 3.66
C PRO A 26 -20.77 4.39 3.20
N ILE A 27 -19.58 3.99 2.72
CA ILE A 27 -18.60 4.94 2.17
C ILE A 27 -19.08 5.54 0.83
N GLN A 28 -19.82 4.80 0.02
CA GLN A 28 -20.41 5.30 -1.22
C GLN A 28 -21.61 6.21 -0.96
N GLU A 29 -22.46 5.88 0.03
CA GLU A 29 -23.60 6.71 0.42
C GLU A 29 -23.18 8.08 0.95
N GLN A 30 -22.09 8.15 1.71
CA GLN A 30 -21.59 9.41 2.26
C GLN A 30 -20.65 10.15 1.29
N ALA A 31 -19.76 9.47 0.56
CA ALA A 31 -18.79 10.15 -0.31
C ALA A 31 -19.38 10.61 -1.66
N ILE A 32 -20.22 9.81 -2.33
CA ILE A 32 -20.64 10.12 -3.70
C ILE A 32 -21.38 11.47 -3.80
N PRO A 33 -22.31 11.85 -2.90
CA PRO A 33 -22.95 13.16 -2.93
C PRO A 33 -21.95 14.33 -2.84
N GLU A 34 -20.99 14.25 -1.92
CA GLU A 34 -19.97 15.29 -1.70
C GLU A 34 -19.04 15.46 -2.91
N VAL A 35 -18.63 14.35 -3.53
CA VAL A 35 -17.80 14.41 -4.75
C VAL A 35 -18.61 14.99 -5.91
N LEU A 36 -19.90 14.67 -6.03
CA LEU A 36 -20.78 15.24 -7.06
C LEU A 36 -21.04 16.74 -6.86
N ALA A 37 -21.18 17.21 -5.61
CA ALA A 37 -21.26 18.63 -5.28
C ALA A 37 -19.98 19.40 -5.66
N GLY A 38 -18.83 18.72 -5.76
CA GLY A 38 -17.54 19.31 -6.12
C GLY A 38 -16.65 19.62 -4.91
N HIS A 39 -17.02 19.16 -3.71
CA HIS A 39 -16.22 19.35 -2.52
C HIS A 39 -14.94 18.50 -2.56
N ASP A 40 -13.85 19.03 -2.00
CA ASP A 40 -12.68 18.22 -1.66
C ASP A 40 -13.07 17.21 -0.56
N LEU A 41 -12.46 16.02 -0.58
CA LEU A 41 -12.87 14.91 0.28
C LEU A 41 -11.68 14.23 0.96
N ILE A 42 -11.83 13.93 2.26
CA ILE A 42 -11.03 12.97 3.00
C ILE A 42 -11.93 11.78 3.33
N ALA A 43 -11.61 10.60 2.79
CA ALA A 43 -12.40 9.39 2.88
C ALA A 43 -11.61 8.26 3.56
N SER A 44 -11.86 8.05 4.85
CA SER A 44 -11.28 6.95 5.63
C SER A 44 -12.24 5.75 5.65
N ALA A 45 -11.78 4.62 5.12
CA ALA A 45 -12.47 3.33 5.23
C ALA A 45 -11.52 2.14 4.95
N GLN A 46 -11.81 0.98 5.54
CA GLN A 46 -11.04 -0.26 5.32
C GLN A 46 -11.01 -0.69 3.83
N THR A 47 -10.04 -1.52 3.45
CA THR A 47 -10.00 -2.14 2.11
C THR A 47 -11.24 -3.01 1.85
N GLY A 48 -11.71 -3.07 0.61
CA GLY A 48 -12.90 -3.86 0.24
C GLY A 48 -14.26 -3.17 0.50
N THR A 49 -14.30 -2.06 1.24
CA THR A 49 -15.54 -1.28 1.53
C THR A 49 -16.16 -0.58 0.32
N GLY A 50 -15.54 -0.64 -0.87
CA GLY A 50 -16.06 -0.03 -2.09
C GLY A 50 -15.54 1.37 -2.43
N LYS A 51 -14.46 1.84 -1.77
CA LYS A 51 -13.79 3.15 -2.01
C LYS A 51 -13.57 3.46 -3.49
N THR A 52 -13.12 2.49 -4.29
CA THR A 52 -12.85 2.68 -5.73
C THR A 52 -14.08 3.14 -6.51
N ALA A 53 -15.25 2.55 -6.26
CA ALA A 53 -16.49 3.01 -6.89
C ALA A 53 -16.94 4.38 -6.34
N ALA A 54 -16.66 4.67 -5.06
CA ALA A 54 -17.00 5.95 -4.43
C ALA A 54 -16.29 7.16 -5.09
N PHE A 55 -15.10 6.99 -5.70
CA PHE A 55 -14.50 8.04 -6.54
C PHE A 55 -14.67 7.83 -8.05
N VAL A 56 -14.64 6.60 -8.57
CA VAL A 56 -14.75 6.39 -10.03
C VAL A 56 -16.14 6.76 -10.55
N LEU A 57 -17.23 6.46 -9.83
CA LEU A 57 -18.59 6.79 -10.29
C LEU A 57 -18.81 8.31 -10.44
N PRO A 58 -18.52 9.17 -9.44
CA PRO A 58 -18.64 10.62 -9.63
C PRO A 58 -17.57 11.21 -10.55
N ALA A 59 -16.37 10.63 -10.64
CA ALA A 59 -15.39 11.05 -11.64
C ALA A 59 -15.85 10.76 -13.08
N LEU A 60 -16.51 9.63 -13.32
CA LEU A 60 -17.19 9.34 -14.58
C LEU A 60 -18.36 10.30 -14.83
N GLN A 61 -19.12 10.67 -13.80
CA GLN A 61 -20.18 11.68 -13.93
C GLN A 61 -19.60 13.04 -14.37
N ARG A 62 -18.49 13.50 -13.78
CA ARG A 62 -17.77 14.71 -14.22
C ARG A 62 -17.34 14.61 -15.69
N LEU A 63 -16.80 13.45 -16.10
CA LEU A 63 -16.41 13.18 -17.49
C LEU A 63 -17.59 13.08 -18.48
N SER A 64 -18.80 12.79 -18.02
CA SER A 64 -20.01 12.74 -18.87
C SER A 64 -20.46 14.12 -19.34
N ALA A 65 -20.17 15.17 -18.56
CA ALA A 65 -20.39 16.56 -18.95
C ALA A 65 -19.21 17.08 -19.81
N PRO A 66 -19.43 18.10 -20.66
CA PRO A 66 -18.35 18.80 -21.35
C PRO A 66 -17.27 19.34 -20.39
N SER A 67 -16.04 19.48 -20.90
CA SER A 67 -14.92 20.10 -20.18
C SER A 67 -15.23 21.56 -19.85
N THR A 68 -15.16 21.95 -18.57
CA THR A 68 -15.29 23.37 -18.17
C THR A 68 -13.98 24.13 -18.33
N ALA A 69 -12.85 23.42 -18.38
CA ALA A 69 -11.55 24.03 -18.61
C ALA A 69 -11.44 24.59 -20.05
N GLN A 70 -11.10 25.88 -20.16
CA GLN A 70 -10.86 26.60 -21.42
C GLN A 70 -9.64 26.05 -22.20
N ALA A 71 -8.72 25.37 -21.53
CA ALA A 71 -7.47 24.87 -22.10
C ALA A 71 -7.70 23.69 -23.05
N LYS A 72 -7.49 23.91 -24.36
CA LYS A 72 -7.48 22.86 -25.41
C LYS A 72 -6.25 21.93 -25.27
N SER A 73 -6.29 21.05 -24.28
CA SER A 73 -5.22 20.09 -23.96
C SER A 73 -5.61 18.64 -24.27
N ARG A 74 -4.62 17.81 -24.61
CA ARG A 74 -4.78 16.34 -24.76
C ARG A 74 -4.72 15.60 -23.42
N GLY A 75 -4.28 16.28 -22.35
CA GLY A 75 -4.14 15.69 -21.03
C GLY A 75 -5.47 15.39 -20.31
N PRO A 76 -5.40 14.61 -19.21
CA PRO A 76 -6.57 14.14 -18.49
C PRO A 76 -7.39 15.26 -17.84
N ARG A 77 -8.69 15.01 -17.69
CA ARG A 77 -9.58 15.72 -16.75
C ARG A 77 -9.58 15.07 -15.37
N VAL A 78 -9.31 13.77 -15.27
CA VAL A 78 -9.21 13.02 -14.01
C VAL A 78 -7.88 12.29 -13.90
N LEU A 79 -7.19 12.44 -12.76
CA LEU A 79 -5.94 11.77 -12.44
C LEU A 79 -6.09 11.02 -11.13
N VAL A 80 -5.81 9.71 -11.13
CA VAL A 80 -5.79 8.88 -9.92
C VAL A 80 -4.36 8.45 -9.63
N LEU A 81 -3.81 8.87 -8.49
CA LEU A 81 -2.54 8.37 -7.96
C LEU A 81 -2.80 7.22 -6.99
N THR A 82 -1.97 6.18 -7.07
CA THR A 82 -2.08 4.97 -6.24
C THR A 82 -0.68 4.34 -6.06
N PRO A 83 -0.37 3.71 -4.91
CA PRO A 83 1.00 3.32 -4.56
C PRO A 83 1.57 2.17 -5.41
N THR A 84 0.74 1.29 -6.00
CA THR A 84 1.23 0.07 -6.68
C THR A 84 0.68 -0.12 -8.09
N ARG A 85 1.42 -0.91 -8.89
CA ARG A 85 1.01 -1.29 -10.25
C ARG A 85 -0.28 -2.11 -10.25
N GLU A 86 -0.40 -3.01 -9.28
CA GLU A 86 -1.51 -3.93 -9.15
C GLU A 86 -2.82 -3.20 -8.83
N LEU A 87 -2.78 -2.23 -7.91
CA LEU A 87 -3.93 -1.35 -7.61
C LEU A 87 -4.28 -0.47 -8.81
N ALA A 88 -3.29 0.12 -9.48
CA ALA A 88 -3.55 0.94 -10.67
C ALA A 88 -4.26 0.16 -11.79
N ASN A 89 -3.92 -1.11 -11.98
CA ASN A 89 -4.63 -1.98 -12.92
C ASN A 89 -6.07 -2.26 -12.44
N GLN A 90 -6.28 -2.61 -11.15
CA GLN A 90 -7.62 -2.83 -10.58
C GLN A 90 -8.52 -1.58 -10.72
N ILE A 91 -7.99 -0.38 -10.50
CA ILE A 91 -8.70 0.89 -10.70
C ILE A 91 -8.97 1.11 -12.20
N THR A 92 -8.00 0.86 -13.09
CA THR A 92 -8.19 0.99 -14.54
C THR A 92 -9.28 0.06 -15.08
N ASP A 93 -9.33 -1.18 -14.59
CA ASP A 93 -10.38 -2.14 -14.95
C ASP A 93 -11.73 -1.79 -14.31
N SER A 94 -11.74 -1.16 -13.12
CA SER A 94 -12.95 -0.56 -12.54
C SER A 94 -13.48 0.60 -13.39
N VAL A 95 -12.60 1.48 -13.88
CA VAL A 95 -12.94 2.59 -14.80
C VAL A 95 -13.51 2.06 -16.12
N ARG A 96 -12.92 1.00 -16.69
CA ARG A 96 -13.47 0.31 -17.88
C ARG A 96 -14.83 -0.33 -17.60
N THR A 97 -15.02 -0.88 -16.41
CA THR A 97 -16.26 -1.58 -16.03
C THR A 97 -17.42 -0.59 -15.83
N TYR A 98 -17.26 0.43 -14.99
CA TYR A 98 -18.30 1.43 -14.77
C TYR A 98 -18.47 2.39 -15.96
N GLY A 99 -17.40 2.63 -16.73
CA GLY A 99 -17.42 3.44 -17.95
C GLY A 99 -17.83 2.69 -19.22
N LYS A 100 -18.24 1.41 -19.13
CA LYS A 100 -18.48 0.50 -20.27
C LYS A 100 -19.41 1.04 -21.37
N PHE A 101 -20.36 1.90 -21.01
CA PHE A 101 -21.33 2.51 -21.94
C PHE A 101 -21.01 3.97 -22.31
N MET A 102 -19.81 4.46 -21.98
CA MET A 102 -19.37 5.83 -22.22
C MET A 102 -18.22 5.89 -23.24
N ARG A 103 -18.17 6.97 -24.04
CA ARG A 103 -17.08 7.22 -25.00
C ARG A 103 -15.86 7.90 -24.34
N ILE A 104 -15.37 7.34 -23.24
CA ILE A 104 -14.20 7.85 -22.49
C ILE A 104 -12.90 7.19 -22.96
N ARG A 105 -11.79 7.93 -22.86
CA ARG A 105 -10.44 7.39 -23.07
C ARG A 105 -9.70 7.33 -21.74
N SER A 106 -9.31 6.12 -21.33
CA SER A 106 -8.60 5.89 -20.07
C SER A 106 -7.39 4.95 -20.23
N GLY A 107 -6.39 5.11 -19.37
CA GLY A 107 -5.20 4.26 -19.37
C GLY A 107 -4.30 4.45 -18.14
N ALA A 108 -3.27 3.61 -18.04
CA ALA A 108 -2.39 3.54 -16.88
C ALA A 108 -0.95 3.99 -17.19
N ILE A 109 -0.30 4.66 -16.23
CA ILE A 109 1.09 5.13 -16.31
C ILE A 109 1.90 4.53 -15.15
N LEU A 110 2.62 3.45 -15.43
CA LEU A 110 3.17 2.54 -14.42
C LEU A 110 4.64 2.20 -14.68
N GLY A 111 5.43 2.09 -13.61
CA GLY A 111 6.78 1.54 -13.67
C GLY A 111 6.78 0.13 -14.27
N GLY A 112 7.78 -0.20 -15.09
CA GLY A 112 7.92 -1.54 -15.66
C GLY A 112 6.87 -1.95 -16.70
N MET A 113 6.14 -1.01 -17.30
CA MET A 113 5.44 -1.21 -18.58
C MET A 113 6.28 -0.62 -19.72
N PRO A 114 6.15 -1.12 -20.97
CA PRO A 114 6.84 -0.56 -22.13
C PRO A 114 6.63 0.96 -22.26
N TYR A 115 7.72 1.69 -22.49
CA TYR A 115 7.66 3.16 -22.55
C TYR A 115 6.94 3.66 -23.83
N PHE A 116 7.00 2.89 -24.91
CA PHE A 116 6.29 3.16 -26.17
C PHE A 116 4.76 3.12 -26.01
N GLU A 117 4.22 2.18 -25.25
CA GLU A 117 2.76 2.07 -25.03
C GLU A 117 2.20 3.28 -24.27
N GLN A 118 2.94 3.75 -23.27
CA GLN A 118 2.59 4.95 -22.50
C GLN A 118 2.70 6.22 -23.36
N GLN A 119 3.69 6.30 -24.26
CA GLN A 119 3.76 7.38 -25.26
C GLN A 119 2.60 7.33 -26.27
N ARG A 120 2.18 6.13 -26.70
CA ARG A 120 1.02 5.95 -27.60
C ARG A 120 -0.31 6.31 -26.93
N LEU A 121 -0.42 6.13 -25.62
CA LEU A 121 -1.54 6.64 -24.82
C LEU A 121 -1.52 8.19 -24.79
N LEU A 122 -0.39 8.78 -24.42
CA LEU A 122 -0.23 10.23 -24.24
C LEU A 122 -0.22 11.06 -25.54
N SER A 123 0.06 10.47 -26.69
CA SER A 123 0.01 11.19 -27.98
C SER A 123 -1.42 11.55 -28.41
N GLN A 124 -2.43 10.87 -27.86
CA GLN A 124 -3.85 11.09 -28.13
C GLN A 124 -4.52 11.84 -26.97
N PRO A 125 -5.72 12.43 -27.16
CA PRO A 125 -6.52 12.90 -26.04
C PRO A 125 -6.86 11.74 -25.08
N VAL A 126 -6.67 11.96 -23.78
CA VAL A 126 -7.03 11.03 -22.69
C VAL A 126 -7.91 11.78 -21.70
N ASP A 127 -8.94 11.13 -21.16
CA ASP A 127 -9.88 11.75 -20.21
C ASP A 127 -9.53 11.39 -18.76
N MET A 128 -9.12 10.14 -18.51
CA MET A 128 -8.70 9.66 -17.19
C MET A 128 -7.36 8.90 -17.24
N ILE A 129 -6.45 9.23 -16.32
CA ILE A 129 -5.19 8.50 -16.13
C ILE A 129 -5.12 7.94 -14.71
N VAL A 130 -4.68 6.69 -14.58
CA VAL A 130 -4.33 6.06 -13.30
C VAL A 130 -2.82 5.84 -13.26
N ALA A 131 -2.12 6.26 -12.21
CA ALA A 131 -0.66 6.27 -12.20
C ALA A 131 -0.01 5.94 -10.85
N THR A 132 1.16 5.30 -10.92
CA THR A 132 2.11 5.24 -9.79
C THR A 132 2.97 6.51 -9.81
N PRO A 133 3.08 7.29 -8.72
CA PRO A 133 3.69 8.62 -8.71
C PRO A 133 5.05 8.72 -9.43
N GLY A 134 6.00 7.83 -9.12
CA GLY A 134 7.35 7.88 -9.69
C GLY A 134 7.43 7.70 -11.21
N ARG A 135 6.49 6.99 -11.86
CA ARG A 135 6.44 6.92 -13.34
C ARG A 135 5.74 8.15 -13.94
N LEU A 136 4.82 8.77 -13.22
CA LEU A 136 4.15 9.98 -13.72
C LEU A 136 5.14 11.15 -13.79
N ILE A 137 5.98 11.32 -12.75
CA ILE A 137 7.09 12.27 -12.73
C ILE A 137 8.00 12.11 -13.96
N ASP A 138 8.44 10.89 -14.29
CA ASP A 138 9.26 10.59 -15.48
C ASP A 138 8.60 10.94 -16.84
N HIS A 139 7.27 11.09 -16.90
CA HIS A 139 6.58 11.66 -18.09
C HIS A 139 6.41 13.18 -18.01
N MET A 140 6.24 13.74 -16.80
CA MET A 140 6.13 15.18 -16.56
C MET A 140 7.44 15.92 -16.85
N GLU A 141 8.55 15.45 -16.26
CA GLU A 141 9.90 16.03 -16.42
C GLU A 141 10.34 16.06 -17.89
N ARG A 142 9.84 15.11 -18.69
CA ARG A 142 10.12 15.00 -20.12
C ARG A 142 9.03 15.63 -21.00
N GLY A 143 8.13 16.45 -20.44
CA GLY A 143 7.11 17.22 -21.16
C GLY A 143 6.03 16.40 -21.89
N ARG A 144 5.86 15.12 -21.58
CA ARG A 144 4.93 14.22 -22.32
C ARG A 144 3.48 14.31 -21.88
N ILE A 145 3.22 14.94 -20.74
CA ILE A 145 1.88 15.09 -20.16
C ILE A 145 1.69 16.52 -19.68
N SER A 146 0.47 17.04 -19.85
CA SER A 146 0.04 18.34 -19.33
C SER A 146 -1.24 18.15 -18.52
N PHE A 147 -1.36 18.82 -17.38
CA PHE A 147 -2.56 18.77 -16.53
C PHE A 147 -3.42 20.03 -16.62
N SER A 148 -3.22 20.88 -17.63
CA SER A 148 -3.89 22.19 -17.74
C SER A 148 -5.43 22.16 -17.82
N ARG A 149 -6.03 20.99 -18.06
CA ARG A 149 -7.49 20.72 -18.01
C ARG A 149 -7.91 19.72 -16.93
N LEU A 150 -7.06 19.49 -15.91
CA LEU A 150 -7.39 18.57 -14.83
C LEU A 150 -8.44 19.18 -13.89
N GLU A 151 -9.58 18.50 -13.77
CA GLU A 151 -10.71 18.88 -12.93
C GLU A 151 -10.72 18.10 -11.60
N ILE A 152 -10.24 16.84 -11.58
CA ILE A 152 -10.20 16.00 -10.38
C ILE A 152 -8.82 15.33 -10.22
N LEU A 153 -8.22 15.48 -9.04
CA LEU A 153 -7.08 14.69 -8.55
C LEU A 153 -7.56 13.73 -7.45
N VAL A 154 -7.26 12.45 -7.58
CA VAL A 154 -7.55 11.42 -6.57
C VAL A 154 -6.25 10.83 -6.04
N LEU A 155 -6.17 10.63 -4.73
CA LEU A 155 -5.09 9.97 -4.02
C LEU A 155 -5.67 8.72 -3.34
N ASP A 156 -5.49 7.54 -3.93
CA ASP A 156 -5.99 6.27 -3.37
C ASP A 156 -4.88 5.49 -2.65
N GLU A 157 -5.19 4.99 -1.46
CA GLU A 157 -4.23 4.49 -0.46
C GLU A 157 -3.10 5.52 -0.19
N ALA A 158 -3.51 6.75 0.15
CA ALA A 158 -2.60 7.87 0.42
C ALA A 158 -1.68 7.63 1.63
N ASP A 159 -2.16 6.90 2.64
CA ASP A 159 -1.37 6.32 3.73
C ASP A 159 -0.17 5.51 3.19
N ARG A 160 -0.42 4.55 2.30
CA ARG A 160 0.64 3.72 1.71
C ARG A 160 1.53 4.47 0.72
N MET A 161 1.07 5.57 0.13
CA MET A 161 1.94 6.45 -0.65
C MET A 161 2.96 7.19 0.24
N LEU A 162 2.63 7.48 1.50
CA LEU A 162 3.59 8.01 2.47
C LEU A 162 4.59 6.93 2.92
N ASP A 163 4.12 5.73 3.28
CA ASP A 163 4.99 4.59 3.64
C ASP A 163 6.06 4.30 2.57
N MET A 164 5.70 4.43 1.30
CA MET A 164 6.58 4.15 0.16
C MET A 164 7.44 5.35 -0.27
N GLY A 165 7.45 6.44 0.52
CA GLY A 165 8.29 7.62 0.27
C GLY A 165 7.81 8.50 -0.89
N PHE A 166 6.59 8.33 -1.39
CA PHE A 166 6.07 9.11 -2.52
C PHE A 166 5.56 10.52 -2.13
N SER A 167 5.72 10.97 -0.88
CA SER A 167 5.34 12.31 -0.38
C SER A 167 5.66 13.43 -1.38
N ASP A 168 6.92 13.48 -1.82
CA ASP A 168 7.42 14.61 -2.61
C ASP A 168 7.05 14.47 -4.08
N ALA A 169 6.96 13.24 -4.59
CA ALA A 169 6.41 12.96 -5.92
C ALA A 169 4.92 13.34 -6.01
N VAL A 170 4.11 12.98 -5.02
CA VAL A 170 2.69 13.39 -4.94
C VAL A 170 2.57 14.91 -4.82
N SER A 171 3.43 15.55 -4.01
CA SER A 171 3.46 17.01 -3.88
C SER A 171 3.83 17.71 -5.19
N ALA A 172 4.83 17.21 -5.93
CA ALA A 172 5.25 17.74 -7.22
C ALA A 172 4.20 17.52 -8.32
N ILE A 173 3.53 16.35 -8.35
CA ILE A 173 2.38 16.11 -9.23
C ILE A 173 1.27 17.11 -8.93
N ALA A 174 0.87 17.27 -7.67
CA ALA A 174 -0.20 18.20 -7.29
C ALA A 174 0.15 19.67 -7.61
N ALA A 175 1.40 20.09 -7.44
CA ALA A 175 1.87 21.42 -7.82
C ALA A 175 1.81 21.69 -9.34
N ALA A 176 1.95 20.65 -10.17
CA ALA A 176 1.83 20.74 -11.62
C ALA A 176 0.37 20.72 -12.15
N THR A 177 -0.62 20.73 -11.27
CA THR A 177 -2.06 20.67 -11.62
C THR A 177 -2.81 21.95 -11.23
N PRO A 178 -3.95 22.28 -11.87
CA PRO A 178 -4.65 23.55 -11.65
C PRO A 178 -5.09 23.72 -10.19
N ALA A 179 -4.93 24.93 -9.65
CA ALA A 179 -5.28 25.25 -8.27
C ALA A 179 -6.80 25.21 -7.98
N GLY A 180 -7.63 25.23 -9.02
CA GLY A 180 -9.10 25.12 -8.95
C GLY A 180 -9.66 23.71 -9.18
N ARG A 181 -8.80 22.68 -9.24
CA ARG A 181 -9.24 21.27 -9.29
C ARG A 181 -9.92 20.87 -7.96
N GLN A 182 -10.80 19.88 -8.04
CA GLN A 182 -11.23 19.10 -6.89
C GLN A 182 -10.14 18.08 -6.51
N THR A 183 -9.86 17.90 -5.23
CA THR A 183 -8.91 16.90 -4.71
C THR A 183 -9.62 15.92 -3.77
N LEU A 184 -9.43 14.63 -3.98
CA LEU A 184 -10.03 13.55 -3.19
C LEU A 184 -8.93 12.65 -2.61
N MET A 185 -8.98 12.37 -1.31
CA MET A 185 -8.01 11.52 -0.61
C MET A 185 -8.70 10.33 0.03
N PHE A 186 -8.36 9.12 -0.42
CA PHE A 186 -8.88 7.86 0.10
C PHE A 186 -7.78 7.11 0.85
N THR A 187 -8.08 6.71 2.09
CA THR A 187 -7.11 6.13 3.02
C THR A 187 -7.73 5.00 3.85
N ALA A 188 -6.91 4.16 4.46
CA ALA A 188 -7.33 3.17 5.46
C ALA A 188 -6.94 3.58 6.89
N THR A 189 -5.88 4.37 7.06
CA THR A 189 -5.48 4.97 8.35
C THR A 189 -5.52 6.50 8.31
N TRP A 190 -5.49 7.14 9.48
CA TRP A 190 -5.34 8.60 9.60
C TRP A 190 -4.34 8.94 10.70
N ASP A 191 -3.19 9.48 10.32
CA ASP A 191 -2.10 9.84 11.22
C ASP A 191 -1.63 11.30 11.00
N ARG A 192 -0.63 11.75 11.76
CA ARG A 192 -0.09 13.11 11.65
C ARG A 192 0.68 13.36 10.36
N ALA A 193 1.28 12.34 9.75
CA ALA A 193 1.96 12.49 8.46
C ALA A 193 0.95 12.69 7.32
N LEU A 194 -0.12 11.89 7.29
CA LEU A 194 -1.21 12.01 6.34
C LEU A 194 -1.99 13.32 6.53
N GLU A 195 -2.23 13.75 7.78
CA GLU A 195 -2.81 15.07 8.05
C GLU A 195 -1.94 16.20 7.48
N LYS A 196 -0.62 16.14 7.67
CA LYS A 196 0.33 17.13 7.12
C LYS A 196 0.35 17.12 5.57
N MET A 197 0.20 15.96 4.93
CA MET A 197 0.00 15.86 3.49
C MET A 197 -1.34 16.47 3.08
N ALA A 198 -2.44 16.11 3.76
CA ALA A 198 -3.79 16.54 3.45
C ALA A 198 -3.93 18.07 3.49
N ARG A 199 -3.43 18.71 4.55
CA ARG A 199 -3.39 20.17 4.74
C ARG A 199 -2.63 20.92 3.63
N ARG A 200 -1.80 20.25 2.82
CA ARG A 200 -1.07 20.84 1.67
C ARG A 200 -1.77 20.62 0.31
N LEU A 201 -2.67 19.66 0.21
CA LEU A 201 -3.21 19.17 -1.07
C LEU A 201 -4.71 19.44 -1.24
N LEU A 202 -5.44 19.60 -0.14
CA LEU A 202 -6.90 19.74 -0.07
C LEU A 202 -7.33 21.12 0.46
N LYS A 203 -8.55 21.54 0.14
CA LYS A 203 -9.15 22.83 0.56
C LYS A 203 -10.52 22.60 1.17
N ASN A 204 -10.70 22.95 2.45
CA ASN A 204 -11.98 22.85 3.18
C ASN A 204 -12.66 21.47 3.03
N ALA A 205 -11.85 20.40 3.02
CA ALA A 205 -12.33 19.07 2.66
C ALA A 205 -13.34 18.48 3.65
N VAL A 206 -14.40 17.89 3.12
CA VAL A 206 -15.36 17.11 3.90
C VAL A 206 -14.69 15.82 4.37
N ARG A 207 -14.80 15.49 5.67
CA ARG A 207 -14.26 14.25 6.25
C ARG A 207 -15.37 13.21 6.37
N VAL A 208 -15.28 12.17 5.55
CA VAL A 208 -16.11 10.96 5.64
C VAL A 208 -15.28 9.85 6.28
N GLU A 209 -15.68 9.42 7.47
CA GLU A 209 -14.97 8.40 8.24
C GLU A 209 -15.89 7.22 8.54
N ILE A 210 -15.82 6.20 7.69
CA ILE A 210 -16.49 4.93 7.96
C ILE A 210 -15.60 4.13 8.89
N ILE A 211 -15.88 4.28 10.19
CA ILE A 211 -15.38 3.37 11.23
C ILE A 211 -15.77 1.96 10.80
N GLY A 212 -14.79 1.20 10.30
CA GLY A 212 -14.99 -0.20 9.98
C GLY A 212 -15.38 -0.93 11.25
N LYS A 213 -16.54 -1.59 11.25
CA LYS A 213 -16.99 -2.40 12.39
C LYS A 213 -15.83 -3.31 12.84
N LYS A 214 -15.67 -3.47 14.16
CA LYS A 214 -14.75 -4.46 14.74
C LYS A 214 -14.98 -5.86 14.16
N ALA A 215 -16.19 -6.15 13.67
CA ALA A 215 -16.59 -7.27 12.79
C ALA A 215 -15.48 -7.90 11.92
N THR A 216 -14.68 -7.14 11.17
CA THR A 216 -13.63 -7.74 10.31
C THR A 216 -12.52 -8.42 11.12
N LEU A 217 -12.30 -8.00 12.38
CA LEU A 217 -11.43 -8.66 13.35
C LEU A 217 -12.18 -9.70 14.20
N GLU A 218 -13.48 -9.52 14.45
CA GLU A 218 -14.34 -10.51 15.14
C GLU A 218 -14.47 -11.81 14.32
N GLN A 219 -14.42 -11.72 12.98
CA GLN A 219 -14.37 -12.88 12.07
C GLN A 219 -12.97 -13.50 11.92
N ILE A 220 -11.93 -12.92 12.53
CA ILE A 220 -10.55 -13.42 12.45
C ILE A 220 -10.09 -13.85 13.84
N GLU A 221 -10.05 -15.17 14.07
CA GLU A 221 -9.50 -15.73 15.29
C GLU A 221 -8.00 -15.43 15.37
N GLN A 222 -7.59 -14.68 16.37
CA GLN A 222 -6.20 -14.26 16.55
C GLN A 222 -5.51 -15.11 17.61
N ARG A 223 -4.39 -15.76 17.23
CA ARG A 223 -3.59 -16.64 18.09
C ARG A 223 -2.16 -16.11 18.17
N ILE A 224 -1.51 -16.22 19.34
CA ILE A 224 -0.06 -16.02 19.46
C ILE A 224 0.63 -17.20 20.12
N HIS A 225 1.70 -17.69 19.49
CA HIS A 225 2.62 -18.68 20.04
C HIS A 225 3.93 -17.99 20.44
N THR A 226 4.38 -18.25 21.67
CA THR A 226 5.72 -17.83 22.11
C THR A 226 6.75 -18.82 21.57
N VAL A 227 7.89 -18.32 21.07
CA VAL A 227 8.99 -19.15 20.55
C VAL A 227 10.32 -18.74 21.17
N ASP A 228 11.15 -19.69 21.58
CA ASP A 228 12.44 -19.41 22.25
C ASP A 228 13.54 -18.94 21.29
N ASP A 229 13.58 -19.55 20.10
CA ASP A 229 14.65 -19.43 19.12
C ASP A 229 14.15 -19.78 17.70
N THR A 230 14.99 -19.56 16.68
CA THR A 230 14.66 -19.81 15.27
C THR A 230 14.34 -21.27 14.96
N GLN A 231 14.95 -22.25 15.63
CA GLN A 231 14.64 -23.67 15.44
C GLN A 231 13.32 -24.05 16.10
N HIS A 232 13.01 -23.50 17.28
CA HIS A 232 11.69 -23.64 17.89
C HIS A 232 10.62 -23.02 16.97
N LYS A 233 10.87 -21.81 16.47
CA LYS A 233 10.00 -21.10 15.50
C LYS A 233 9.70 -21.94 14.24
N LYS A 234 10.71 -22.64 13.70
CA LYS A 234 10.54 -23.59 12.58
C LYS A 234 9.71 -24.83 12.95
N ARG A 235 9.93 -25.43 14.12
CA ARG A 235 9.11 -26.59 14.59
C ARG A 235 7.64 -26.21 14.78
N VAL A 236 7.37 -25.05 15.39
CA VAL A 236 6.00 -24.54 15.55
C VAL A 236 5.35 -24.28 14.20
N LEU A 237 6.05 -23.62 13.25
CA LEU A 237 5.51 -23.43 11.90
C LEU A 237 5.16 -24.76 11.22
N ARG A 238 6.04 -25.77 11.27
CA ARG A 238 5.77 -27.10 10.69
C ARG A 238 4.50 -27.71 11.28
N ARG A 239 4.36 -27.72 12.61
CA ARG A 239 3.20 -28.29 13.27
C ARG A 239 1.89 -27.53 12.98
N LEU A 240 1.97 -26.24 12.65
CA LEU A 240 0.81 -25.45 12.22
C LEU A 240 0.39 -25.73 10.76
N ILE A 241 1.34 -25.92 9.83
CA ILE A 241 1.01 -26.20 8.42
C ILE A 241 0.59 -27.65 8.15
N GLU A 242 0.73 -28.55 9.13
CA GLU A 242 0.12 -29.87 9.15
C GLU A 242 -1.41 -29.83 9.35
N ASP A 243 -1.98 -28.70 9.81
CA ASP A 243 -3.42 -28.54 10.01
C ASP A 243 -4.20 -28.65 8.67
N SER A 244 -5.16 -29.57 8.62
CA SER A 244 -5.98 -29.85 7.43
C SER A 244 -6.98 -28.72 7.12
N SER A 245 -7.36 -27.90 8.09
CA SER A 245 -8.18 -26.71 7.88
C SER A 245 -7.43 -25.59 7.14
N MET A 246 -6.08 -25.63 7.16
CA MET A 246 -5.22 -24.69 6.45
C MET A 246 -5.14 -25.01 4.96
N THR A 247 -6.25 -24.82 4.23
CA THR A 247 -6.33 -25.10 2.78
C THR A 247 -5.48 -24.12 1.96
N ARG A 248 -5.36 -22.86 2.40
CA ARG A 248 -4.45 -21.84 1.84
C ARG A 248 -4.00 -20.85 2.93
N ALA A 249 -2.71 -20.49 2.92
CA ALA A 249 -2.12 -19.56 3.88
C ALA A 249 -1.16 -18.53 3.24
N ILE A 250 -1.04 -17.36 3.88
CA ILE A 250 0.04 -16.40 3.63
C ILE A 250 0.94 -16.32 4.86
N ILE A 251 2.25 -16.50 4.67
CA ILE A 251 3.27 -16.51 5.74
C ILE A 251 4.12 -15.24 5.59
N PHE A 252 4.02 -14.32 6.53
CA PHE A 252 4.70 -13.03 6.48
C PHE A 252 6.11 -13.08 7.08
N SER A 253 7.10 -12.74 6.26
CA SER A 253 8.51 -12.63 6.64
C SER A 253 9.01 -11.19 6.53
N SER A 254 9.86 -10.80 7.48
CA SER A 254 10.48 -9.48 7.58
C SER A 254 11.40 -9.13 6.41
N THR A 255 12.09 -10.11 5.82
CA THR A 255 13.09 -9.87 4.76
C THR A 255 12.86 -10.73 3.52
N ARG A 256 13.38 -10.24 2.38
CA ARG A 256 13.36 -10.95 1.09
C ARG A 256 14.07 -12.30 1.21
N GLN A 257 15.31 -12.29 1.73
CA GLN A 257 16.15 -13.47 1.89
C GLN A 257 15.51 -14.53 2.81
N ASN A 258 14.82 -14.11 3.87
CA ASN A 258 14.11 -15.03 4.76
C ASN A 258 12.84 -15.58 4.08
N ALA A 259 12.13 -14.80 3.27
CA ALA A 259 11.00 -15.29 2.49
C ALA A 259 11.42 -16.35 1.46
N ASP A 260 12.53 -16.11 0.75
CA ASP A 260 13.10 -17.04 -0.24
C ASP A 260 13.57 -18.34 0.42
N ARG A 261 14.37 -18.24 1.50
CA ARG A 261 14.84 -19.40 2.29
C ARG A 261 13.68 -20.21 2.84
N LEU A 262 12.72 -19.57 3.50
CA LEU A 262 11.59 -20.27 4.11
C LEU A 262 10.67 -20.91 3.05
N ALA A 263 10.50 -20.29 1.89
CA ALA A 263 9.77 -20.91 0.78
C ALA A 263 10.49 -22.16 0.24
N SER A 264 11.82 -22.12 0.09
CA SER A 264 12.61 -23.30 -0.29
C SER A 264 12.47 -24.40 0.76
N GLU A 265 12.77 -24.11 2.03
CA GLU A 265 12.70 -25.10 3.10
C GLU A 265 11.33 -25.79 3.18
N LEU A 266 10.24 -25.04 3.00
CA LEU A 266 8.88 -25.60 2.95
C LEU A 266 8.62 -26.45 1.70
N HIS A 267 9.20 -26.08 0.56
CA HIS A 267 9.10 -26.87 -0.68
C HIS A 267 9.92 -28.17 -0.60
N ASP A 268 11.12 -28.10 -0.03
CA ASP A 268 12.01 -29.23 0.22
C ASP A 268 11.39 -30.22 1.24
N GLN A 269 10.50 -29.73 2.11
CA GLN A 269 9.63 -30.53 3.00
C GLN A 269 8.35 -31.07 2.30
N GLY A 270 8.25 -30.95 0.98
CA GLY A 270 7.14 -31.49 0.18
C GLY A 270 5.89 -30.61 0.10
N HIS A 271 5.90 -29.40 0.65
CA HIS A 271 4.74 -28.51 0.57
C HIS A 271 4.70 -27.71 -0.74
N ALA A 272 3.49 -27.41 -1.20
CA ALA A 272 3.25 -26.47 -2.30
C ALA A 272 3.49 -25.02 -1.83
N ALA A 273 4.75 -24.64 -1.67
CA ALA A 273 5.19 -23.34 -1.16
C ALA A 273 5.84 -22.46 -2.25
N ALA A 274 5.77 -21.13 -2.10
CA ALA A 274 6.48 -20.19 -2.96
C ALA A 274 6.70 -18.83 -2.29
N ALA A 275 7.79 -18.14 -2.65
CA ALA A 275 8.08 -16.78 -2.21
C ALA A 275 7.35 -15.71 -3.04
N LEU A 276 7.04 -14.57 -2.41
CA LEU A 276 6.50 -13.37 -3.04
C LEU A 276 7.07 -12.10 -2.38
N HIS A 277 8.08 -11.50 -3.02
CA HIS A 277 8.84 -10.38 -2.45
C HIS A 277 9.16 -9.32 -3.51
N GLY A 278 9.49 -8.09 -3.06
CA GLY A 278 9.77 -6.95 -3.94
C GLY A 278 11.08 -7.03 -4.76
N GLY A 279 11.77 -8.17 -4.75
CA GLY A 279 12.93 -8.44 -5.60
C GLY A 279 12.61 -9.27 -6.85
N MET A 280 11.41 -9.86 -6.94
CA MET A 280 11.03 -10.68 -8.09
C MET A 280 10.79 -9.83 -9.33
N ASN A 281 11.13 -10.36 -10.51
CA ASN A 281 10.63 -9.79 -11.77
C ASN A 281 9.09 -9.94 -11.85
N GLN A 282 8.43 -9.02 -12.57
CA GLN A 282 6.96 -8.97 -12.63
C GLN A 282 6.34 -10.27 -13.20
N ASN A 283 7.01 -10.96 -14.12
CA ASN A 283 6.48 -12.18 -14.73
C ASN A 283 6.45 -13.33 -13.71
N ALA A 284 7.49 -13.46 -12.87
CA ALA A 284 7.51 -14.39 -11.75
C ALA A 284 6.45 -14.02 -10.69
N ARG A 285 6.39 -12.75 -10.26
CA ARG A 285 5.39 -12.21 -9.33
C ARG A 285 3.95 -12.54 -9.79
N ASN A 286 3.63 -12.26 -11.05
CA ASN A 286 2.32 -12.55 -11.64
C ASN A 286 2.04 -14.06 -11.70
N ARG A 287 3.05 -14.89 -12.06
CA ARG A 287 2.93 -16.36 -12.11
C ARG A 287 2.66 -16.96 -10.74
N THR A 288 3.36 -16.51 -9.69
CA THR A 288 3.13 -16.93 -8.30
C THR A 288 1.71 -16.60 -7.85
N ILE A 289 1.24 -15.37 -8.08
CA ILE A 289 -0.13 -14.96 -7.72
C ILE A 289 -1.19 -15.79 -8.48
N MET A 290 -0.98 -16.05 -9.77
CA MET A 290 -1.87 -16.91 -10.56
C MET A 290 -1.87 -18.36 -10.06
N ASN A 291 -0.72 -18.92 -9.71
CA ASN A 291 -0.61 -20.29 -9.18
C ASN A 291 -1.30 -20.42 -7.82
N MET A 292 -1.16 -19.43 -6.93
CA MET A 292 -1.89 -19.37 -5.65
C MET A 292 -3.41 -19.33 -5.86
N ARG A 293 -3.91 -18.47 -6.76
CA ARG A 293 -5.33 -18.41 -7.14
C ARG A 293 -5.84 -19.75 -7.70
N ARG A 294 -5.02 -20.46 -8.46
CA ARG A 294 -5.33 -21.79 -9.03
C ARG A 294 -5.10 -22.97 -8.06
N GLY A 295 -4.80 -22.71 -6.78
CA GLY A 295 -4.55 -23.77 -5.79
C GLY A 295 -3.24 -24.56 -6.00
N LYS A 296 -2.39 -24.16 -6.94
CA LYS A 296 -1.08 -24.79 -7.20
C LYS A 296 -0.01 -24.41 -6.17
N ILE A 297 -0.30 -23.41 -5.34
CA ILE A 297 0.46 -23.03 -4.15
C ILE A 297 -0.54 -23.02 -2.99
N ARG A 298 -0.16 -23.66 -1.89
CA ARG A 298 -0.88 -23.68 -0.60
C ARG A 298 -0.32 -22.64 0.36
N LEU A 299 1.00 -22.48 0.38
CA LEU A 299 1.74 -21.64 1.33
C LEU A 299 2.48 -20.52 0.59
N LEU A 300 2.01 -19.28 0.71
CA LEU A 300 2.63 -18.11 0.07
C LEU A 300 3.49 -17.35 1.10
N VAL A 301 4.82 -17.48 1.01
CA VAL A 301 5.74 -16.75 1.90
C VAL A 301 5.99 -15.35 1.33
N ALA A 302 5.63 -14.29 2.05
CA ALA A 302 5.61 -12.94 1.50
C ALA A 302 6.22 -11.87 2.42
N THR A 303 6.74 -10.81 1.80
CA THR A 303 7.09 -9.55 2.47
C THR A 303 5.94 -8.53 2.33
N ASP A 304 5.73 -7.64 3.30
CA ASP A 304 4.61 -6.67 3.34
C ASP A 304 4.41 -5.88 2.04
N VAL A 305 5.48 -5.26 1.53
CA VAL A 305 5.48 -4.45 0.29
C VAL A 305 4.98 -5.25 -0.92
N ALA A 306 5.21 -6.56 -0.95
CA ALA A 306 4.82 -7.43 -2.05
C ALA A 306 3.40 -8.01 -1.92
N SER A 307 2.83 -8.02 -0.72
CA SER A 307 1.52 -8.59 -0.38
C SER A 307 0.42 -7.54 -0.16
N ARG A 308 0.79 -6.28 0.09
CA ARG A 308 -0.08 -5.10 -0.09
C ARG A 308 -0.68 -5.11 -1.51
N GLY A 309 -1.95 -4.74 -1.63
CA GLY A 309 -2.71 -4.83 -2.89
C GLY A 309 -3.10 -6.25 -3.38
N LEU A 310 -2.65 -7.34 -2.74
CA LEU A 310 -3.12 -8.68 -3.10
C LEU A 310 -4.62 -8.84 -2.81
N ASP A 311 -5.33 -9.28 -3.84
CA ASP A 311 -6.67 -9.81 -3.70
C ASP A 311 -6.69 -11.32 -3.92
N LEU A 312 -6.93 -12.04 -2.84
CA LEU A 312 -7.09 -13.48 -2.73
C LEU A 312 -8.24 -13.67 -1.75
N THR A 313 -9.40 -14.11 -2.25
CA THR A 313 -10.62 -14.30 -1.46
C THR A 313 -10.50 -15.50 -0.52
N ASP A 314 -9.87 -16.57 -0.99
CA ASP A 314 -9.94 -17.90 -0.38
C ASP A 314 -8.77 -18.21 0.59
N VAL A 315 -8.21 -17.20 1.26
CA VAL A 315 -7.11 -17.39 2.21
C VAL A 315 -7.69 -17.73 3.58
N THR A 316 -7.55 -18.98 4.02
CA THR A 316 -8.02 -19.44 5.34
C THR A 316 -7.16 -18.93 6.50
N HIS A 317 -5.86 -18.78 6.26
CA HIS A 317 -4.88 -18.55 7.32
C HIS A 317 -3.88 -17.45 6.98
N VAL A 318 -3.52 -16.67 7.99
CA VAL A 318 -2.36 -15.75 7.96
C VAL A 318 -1.42 -16.14 9.08
N ILE A 319 -0.13 -16.30 8.76
CA ILE A 319 0.92 -16.54 9.75
C ILE A 319 1.87 -15.35 9.72
N ASN A 320 1.89 -14.54 10.78
CA ASN A 320 3.01 -13.65 11.05
C ASN A 320 4.17 -14.52 11.54
N TYR A 321 5.06 -14.91 10.62
CA TYR A 321 6.28 -15.60 11.02
C TYR A 321 7.16 -14.62 11.79
N ASP A 322 7.50 -13.47 11.20
CA ASP A 322 8.10 -12.36 11.94
C ASP A 322 7.02 -11.32 12.26
N LEU A 323 7.02 -10.71 13.46
CA LEU A 323 6.07 -9.63 13.77
C LEU A 323 6.33 -8.38 12.89
N PRO A 324 5.29 -7.61 12.53
CA PRO A 324 5.46 -6.33 11.86
C PRO A 324 5.98 -5.27 12.85
N ILE A 325 6.93 -4.43 12.41
CA ILE A 325 7.52 -3.35 13.23
C ILE A 325 6.48 -2.24 13.49
N ASN A 326 5.49 -2.09 12.62
CA ASN A 326 4.37 -1.15 12.74
C ASN A 326 3.08 -1.92 13.10
N ALA A 327 2.24 -1.32 13.94
CA ALA A 327 1.03 -1.98 14.43
C ALA A 327 -0.11 -1.94 13.40
N GLU A 328 -0.08 -0.93 12.54
CA GLU A 328 -0.93 -0.71 11.39
C GLU A 328 -0.79 -1.86 10.38
N ASP A 329 0.46 -2.30 10.14
CA ASP A 329 0.74 -3.44 9.26
C ASP A 329 0.17 -4.75 9.80
N TYR A 330 0.09 -4.97 11.13
CA TYR A 330 -0.53 -6.16 11.69
C TYR A 330 -1.98 -6.35 11.17
N VAL A 331 -2.78 -5.28 11.22
CA VAL A 331 -4.16 -5.30 10.70
C VAL A 331 -4.18 -5.51 9.17
N HIS A 332 -3.25 -4.92 8.43
CA HIS A 332 -3.11 -5.11 6.97
C HIS A 332 -2.67 -6.52 6.55
N ARG A 333 -1.96 -7.25 7.42
CA ARG A 333 -1.56 -8.64 7.26
C ARG A 333 -2.70 -9.59 7.57
N ILE A 334 -3.33 -9.48 8.74
CA ILE A 334 -4.41 -10.41 9.13
C ILE A 334 -5.65 -10.24 8.23
N GLY A 335 -5.94 -9.03 7.76
CA GLY A 335 -6.93 -8.75 6.70
C GLY A 335 -6.60 -9.30 5.30
N ARG A 336 -5.67 -10.26 5.17
CA ARG A 336 -5.60 -11.15 4.01
C ARG A 336 -6.52 -12.35 4.13
N THR A 337 -6.85 -12.81 5.35
CA THR A 337 -7.96 -13.73 5.62
C THR A 337 -9.22 -12.95 6.06
N GLY A 338 -10.29 -13.64 6.45
CA GLY A 338 -11.54 -13.00 6.91
C GLY A 338 -12.30 -12.22 5.84
N ARG A 339 -12.24 -12.63 4.57
CA ARG A 339 -12.78 -11.88 3.42
C ARG A 339 -14.17 -12.34 3.01
N ALA A 340 -14.94 -11.43 2.44
CA ALA A 340 -16.30 -11.66 1.93
C ALA A 340 -17.28 -12.30 2.94
N GLY A 341 -17.03 -12.13 4.25
CA GLY A 341 -17.84 -12.70 5.33
C GLY A 341 -17.43 -14.10 5.79
N ALA A 342 -16.41 -14.71 5.17
CA ALA A 342 -15.82 -15.96 5.65
C ALA A 342 -15.00 -15.71 6.94
N SER A 343 -14.92 -16.71 7.81
CA SER A 343 -14.02 -16.72 8.96
C SER A 343 -12.55 -16.89 8.53
N GLY A 344 -11.62 -16.43 9.37
CA GLY A 344 -10.18 -16.60 9.17
C GLY A 344 -9.43 -16.88 10.46
N ILE A 345 -8.22 -17.43 10.34
CA ILE A 345 -7.31 -17.64 11.49
C ILE A 345 -6.01 -16.88 11.24
N ALA A 346 -5.62 -16.03 12.20
CA ALA A 346 -4.42 -15.23 12.18
C ALA A 346 -3.48 -15.62 13.31
N ILE A 347 -2.35 -16.22 12.97
CA ILE A 347 -1.38 -16.77 13.92
C ILE A 347 -0.14 -15.90 13.94
N SER A 348 0.34 -15.52 15.13
CA SER A 348 1.61 -14.84 15.32
C SER A 348 2.62 -15.74 16.01
N LEU A 349 3.86 -15.75 15.51
CA LEU A 349 5.01 -16.32 16.22
C LEU A 349 5.85 -15.17 16.77
N ALA A 350 6.12 -15.16 18.08
CA ALA A 350 6.86 -14.07 18.72
C ALA A 350 7.82 -14.58 19.80
N SER A 351 9.04 -14.07 19.81
CA SER A 351 10.03 -14.33 20.83
C SER A 351 9.91 -13.38 22.02
N CYS A 352 10.59 -13.71 23.13
CA CYS A 352 10.71 -12.81 24.28
C CYS A 352 11.38 -11.46 23.94
N HIS A 353 12.14 -11.38 22.85
CA HIS A 353 12.79 -10.15 22.38
C HIS A 353 11.85 -9.22 21.60
N GLU A 354 10.70 -9.72 21.14
CA GLU A 354 9.71 -8.95 20.35
C GLU A 354 8.59 -8.37 21.24
N LEU A 355 8.74 -8.41 22.57
CA LEU A 355 7.68 -8.03 23.53
C LEU A 355 7.20 -6.57 23.37
N ASP A 356 8.09 -5.62 23.11
CA ASP A 356 7.70 -4.21 22.91
C ASP A 356 6.96 -3.99 21.57
N VAL A 357 7.29 -4.79 20.55
CA VAL A 357 6.57 -4.81 19.26
C VAL A 357 5.17 -5.40 19.46
N LEU A 358 5.06 -6.51 20.18
CA LEU A 358 3.77 -7.10 20.57
C LEU A 358 2.92 -6.10 21.36
N GLN A 359 3.46 -5.42 22.38
CA GLN A 359 2.71 -4.44 23.16
C GLN A 359 2.22 -3.24 22.33
N ARG A 360 2.97 -2.83 21.29
CA ARG A 360 2.50 -1.82 20.33
C ARG A 360 1.33 -2.35 19.50
N ILE A 361 1.38 -3.61 19.06
CA ILE A 361 0.29 -4.28 18.33
C ILE A 361 -0.96 -4.40 19.21
N GLU A 362 -0.84 -4.99 20.41
CA GLU A 362 -1.96 -5.18 21.36
C GLU A 362 -2.65 -3.86 21.71
N ARG A 363 -1.87 -2.79 21.94
CA ARG A 363 -2.38 -1.44 22.21
C ARG A 363 -3.13 -0.83 21.02
N TYR A 364 -2.69 -1.12 19.78
CA TYR A 364 -3.32 -0.62 18.56
C TYR A 364 -4.64 -1.33 18.25
N ILE A 365 -4.71 -2.66 18.43
CA ILE A 365 -5.95 -3.42 18.24
C ILE A 365 -6.91 -3.30 19.45
N GLY A 366 -6.44 -2.76 20.57
CA GLY A 366 -7.23 -2.53 21.79
C GLY A 366 -7.54 -3.80 22.58
N GLN A 367 -6.75 -4.87 22.39
CA GLN A 367 -6.90 -6.17 23.07
C GLN A 367 -5.55 -6.90 23.11
N SER A 368 -5.31 -7.71 24.16
CA SER A 368 -4.18 -8.65 24.16
C SER A 368 -4.47 -9.88 23.31
N LEU A 369 -3.43 -10.47 22.72
CA LEU A 369 -3.57 -11.63 21.85
C LEU A 369 -3.71 -12.94 22.69
N PRO A 370 -4.74 -13.77 22.43
CA PRO A 370 -4.88 -15.09 23.04
C PRO A 370 -3.64 -15.97 22.83
N ARG A 371 -3.02 -16.39 23.94
CA ARG A 371 -1.81 -17.21 23.94
C ARG A 371 -2.16 -18.68 23.76
N TYR A 372 -1.62 -19.29 22.72
CA TYR A 372 -1.75 -20.73 22.46
C TYR A 372 -0.39 -21.41 22.62
N VAL A 373 -0.40 -22.63 23.17
CA VAL A 373 0.77 -23.51 23.28
C VAL A 373 0.43 -24.80 22.56
N ILE A 374 1.37 -25.34 21.79
CA ILE A 374 1.21 -26.62 21.10
C ILE A 374 1.85 -27.70 21.99
N PRO A 375 1.14 -28.77 22.36
CA PRO A 375 1.72 -29.85 23.18
C PRO A 375 2.99 -30.44 22.58
N GLY A 376 4.05 -30.57 23.38
CA GLY A 376 5.39 -30.99 22.95
C GLY A 376 6.23 -29.90 22.28
N LEU A 377 5.71 -28.66 22.18
CA LEU A 377 6.39 -27.45 21.71
C LEU A 377 6.13 -26.29 22.68
N GLU A 378 6.28 -26.58 23.98
CA GLU A 378 6.19 -25.59 25.05
C GLU A 378 7.39 -24.62 25.02
N PRO A 379 7.16 -23.30 25.13
CA PRO A 379 8.24 -22.32 25.22
C PRO A 379 8.97 -22.45 26.57
N LYS A 380 10.30 -22.57 26.53
CA LYS A 380 11.13 -22.66 27.75
C LYS A 380 11.30 -21.31 28.46
N ARG A 381 11.17 -20.20 27.72
CA ARG A 381 11.27 -18.83 28.21
C ARG A 381 9.87 -18.20 28.28
N PRO A 382 9.35 -17.86 29.49
CA PRO A 382 8.07 -17.17 29.59
C PRO A 382 8.18 -15.76 28.99
N MET A 383 7.19 -15.37 28.20
CA MET A 383 7.07 -14.02 27.64
C MET A 383 6.64 -13.02 28.74
N ARG A 384 7.56 -12.72 29.65
CA ARG A 384 7.39 -11.80 30.79
C ARG A 384 8.40 -10.66 30.68
N ARG A 385 7.99 -9.44 31.06
CA ARG A 385 8.92 -8.31 31.19
C ARG A 385 9.92 -8.64 32.29
N LEU A 386 11.21 -8.52 32.02
CA LEU A 386 12.22 -8.45 33.08
C LEU A 386 12.01 -7.13 33.84
N THR A 387 11.32 -7.21 34.97
CA THR A 387 11.23 -6.09 35.91
C THR A 387 12.61 -5.84 36.51
N GLU A 388 13.11 -4.61 36.41
CA GLU A 388 14.43 -4.20 36.90
C GLU A 388 14.49 -4.24 38.44
N ASN A 389 14.65 -5.42 39.02
CA ASN A 389 14.85 -5.59 40.45
C ASN A 389 16.35 -5.49 40.80
N ARG A 390 16.96 -4.34 40.49
CA ARG A 390 18.35 -4.03 40.90
C ARG A 390 18.34 -3.27 42.24
N ASN A 391 18.50 -4.05 43.30
CA ASN A 391 19.02 -3.64 44.61
C ASN A 391 18.28 -2.50 45.35
N SER A 392 17.12 -2.83 45.92
CA SER A 392 16.60 -2.18 47.13
C SER A 392 16.89 -3.00 48.41
N GLN A 393 18.05 -3.68 48.48
CA GLN A 393 18.53 -4.29 49.72
C GLN A 393 19.14 -3.21 50.64
N GLY A 394 18.35 -2.74 51.60
CA GLY A 394 18.83 -1.81 52.63
C GLY A 394 19.72 -2.51 53.66
N TRP A 395 20.83 -1.87 54.03
CA TRP A 395 21.54 -2.12 55.28
C TRP A 395 21.24 -0.98 56.24
N GLY A 396 20.27 -1.19 57.13
CA GLY A 396 19.98 -0.24 58.20
C GLY A 396 20.95 -0.40 59.37
N ARG A 397 21.49 0.70 59.87
CA ARG A 397 22.07 0.74 61.23
C ARG A 397 21.69 2.06 61.90
N ALA A 398 20.94 1.96 62.99
CA ALA A 398 20.53 3.13 63.75
C ALA A 398 21.68 3.67 64.63
N GLY A 399 21.76 4.99 64.72
CA GLY A 399 22.61 5.72 65.66
C GLY A 399 21.83 6.96 66.13
N ARG A 400 21.91 7.29 67.42
CA ARG A 400 20.98 8.20 68.10
C ARG A 400 21.77 9.27 68.86
N GLN A 401 21.19 10.48 68.97
CA GLN A 401 21.65 11.59 69.84
C GLN A 401 23.03 12.21 69.45
N THR A 402 23.39 13.43 69.85
CA THR A 402 22.70 14.49 70.63
C THR A 402 22.64 15.84 69.87
N THR A 403 21.89 16.80 70.42
CA THR A 403 22.12 18.25 70.27
C THR A 403 23.44 18.68 70.93
N ASP A 404 24.04 19.80 70.51
CA ASP A 404 24.12 21.04 71.32
C ASP A 404 24.58 22.28 70.50
N ASP A 405 24.93 23.37 71.19
CA ASP A 405 24.74 24.80 70.85
C ASP A 405 25.98 25.53 70.25
N ARG A 406 25.82 26.83 69.96
CA ARG A 406 26.83 27.93 69.96
C ARG A 406 27.78 28.21 68.76
N ARG A 407 27.23 29.08 67.89
CA ARG A 407 27.70 30.48 67.60
C ARG A 407 28.98 30.73 66.77
N PRO A 408 29.14 31.96 66.19
CA PRO A 408 30.08 32.23 65.09
C PRO A 408 31.22 33.22 65.42
N TYR A 409 32.17 33.38 64.48
CA TYR A 409 33.06 34.55 64.39
C TYR A 409 33.19 35.10 62.95
N ARG A 410 33.76 36.31 62.80
CA ARG A 410 33.51 37.23 61.66
C ARG A 410 34.68 38.20 61.40
N THR A 411 35.36 38.07 60.27
CA THR A 411 36.33 39.03 59.65
C THR A 411 36.65 38.52 58.22
N GLY A 412 36.88 39.30 57.15
CA GLY A 412 36.74 40.73 56.83
C GLY A 412 36.49 40.87 55.29
N VAL A 413 35.99 41.97 54.71
CA VAL A 413 36.67 43.27 54.49
C VAL A 413 38.00 43.03 53.72
N LYS A 414 38.21 43.41 52.43
CA LYS A 414 37.65 44.49 51.61
C LYS A 414 37.78 44.24 50.07
N LYS A 415 37.01 45.03 49.30
CA LYS A 415 37.22 45.59 47.93
C LYS A 415 38.66 46.08 47.67
N ALA A 416 39.15 46.36 46.44
CA ALA A 416 38.72 46.13 45.03
C ALA A 416 39.85 46.63 44.08
N THR A 417 39.69 46.47 42.75
CA THR A 417 40.34 47.27 41.64
C THR A 417 41.88 47.23 41.52
N ASP A 418 42.53 47.41 40.36
CA ASP A 418 42.18 47.22 38.93
C ASP A 418 43.50 47.14 38.10
N ASP A 419 43.40 46.94 36.78
CA ASP A 419 44.42 47.14 35.72
C ASP A 419 45.71 46.29 35.70
N GLY A 420 46.21 46.02 34.47
CA GLY A 420 47.53 45.39 34.24
C GLY A 420 47.65 44.35 33.11
N ARG A 421 47.57 44.77 31.84
CA ARG A 421 48.11 44.02 30.66
C ARG A 421 49.46 44.66 30.23
N PRO A 422 50.28 44.11 29.29
CA PRO A 422 50.10 42.91 28.44
C PRO A 422 51.35 41.98 28.27
N TYR A 423 51.18 40.80 27.66
CA TYR A 423 52.16 40.28 26.69
C TYR A 423 51.54 39.32 25.65
N ARG A 424 52.31 38.94 24.61
CA ARG A 424 51.98 37.93 23.57
C ARG A 424 52.60 36.56 23.97
N ASN A 425 52.53 35.44 23.26
CA ASN A 425 51.99 35.01 21.96
C ASN A 425 51.59 33.50 22.13
N SER A 426 51.11 32.66 21.20
CA SER A 426 50.85 32.69 19.74
C SER A 426 49.82 31.56 19.41
N GLY A 427 49.82 31.03 18.18
CA GLY A 427 49.47 29.61 17.95
C GLY A 427 47.99 29.23 17.89
N GLN A 428 47.22 29.84 16.98
CA GLN A 428 45.84 29.42 16.72
C GLN A 428 45.75 28.04 16.04
N ARG A 429 44.73 27.25 16.40
CA ARG A 429 44.18 26.16 15.59
C ARG A 429 42.65 26.26 15.60
N THR A 430 42.07 26.75 14.50
CA THR A 430 40.63 26.81 14.26
C THR A 430 40.18 25.67 13.34
N ALA A 431 38.88 25.39 13.33
CA ALA A 431 38.28 24.31 12.55
C ALA A 431 38.28 24.58 11.04
N THR A 432 38.22 23.51 10.24
CA THR A 432 37.85 23.54 8.83
C THR A 432 36.88 22.40 8.49
N ASP A 433 35.86 22.76 7.71
CA ASP A 433 34.80 21.91 7.17
C ASP A 433 35.04 21.65 5.67
N PRO A 434 34.96 20.39 5.19
CA PRO A 434 34.99 20.12 3.75
C PRO A 434 33.91 19.09 3.32
N TRP A 435 33.24 19.19 2.15
CA TRP A 435 33.71 19.68 0.84
C TRP A 435 32.57 20.17 -0.07
N ARG A 436 32.84 21.15 -0.95
CA ARG A 436 32.11 21.28 -2.25
C ARG A 436 32.90 22.00 -3.36
N THR A 437 33.46 21.22 -4.30
CA THR A 437 33.96 21.66 -5.64
C THR A 437 35.18 22.62 -5.61
N VAL A 438 36.02 22.85 -6.64
CA VAL A 438 35.92 22.85 -8.13
C VAL A 438 37.30 22.48 -8.77
N ARG A 439 37.33 22.00 -10.05
CA ARG A 439 38.39 21.97 -11.13
C ARG A 439 39.88 22.32 -10.85
N ALA A 440 40.89 21.91 -11.65
CA ALA A 440 41.01 21.04 -12.85
C ALA A 440 42.49 20.80 -13.20
N GLU A 441 42.78 19.83 -14.09
CA GLU A 441 43.73 19.92 -15.24
C GLU A 441 43.42 18.74 -16.20
N LYS A 442 43.14 18.95 -17.49
CA LYS A 442 44.06 19.13 -18.64
C LYS A 442 45.04 17.98 -18.89
N THR A 443 44.66 17.09 -19.80
CA THR A 443 45.60 16.52 -20.79
C THR A 443 44.86 16.36 -22.12
N SER A 444 45.53 16.60 -23.24
CA SER A 444 44.92 16.68 -24.57
C SER A 444 45.43 15.56 -25.48
N LEU A 445 44.52 14.85 -26.13
CA LEU A 445 44.82 14.06 -27.34
C LEU A 445 43.62 14.14 -28.29
N SER A 446 43.89 14.06 -29.59
CA SER A 446 42.99 14.54 -30.64
C SER A 446 42.77 13.53 -31.76
N ARG A 447 41.50 13.39 -32.21
CA ARG A 447 41.10 13.38 -33.63
C ARG A 447 39.56 13.26 -33.79
N PRO A 448 38.98 13.71 -34.90
CA PRO A 448 37.52 13.80 -35.09
C PRO A 448 36.91 12.57 -35.77
N PHE A 449 35.61 12.33 -35.54
CA PHE A 449 34.78 11.46 -36.38
C PHE A 449 33.91 12.29 -37.32
N GLY A 450 33.74 11.82 -38.56
CA GLY A 450 33.19 12.59 -39.67
C GLY A 450 31.66 12.55 -39.83
N SER A 451 31.17 13.45 -40.68
CA SER A 451 29.75 13.62 -41.06
C SER A 451 29.15 12.41 -41.79
N PRO A 452 27.82 12.18 -41.73
CA PRO A 452 27.18 10.99 -42.27
C PRO A 452 27.11 10.99 -43.81
N SER A 453 27.37 9.83 -44.42
CA SER A 453 27.27 9.63 -45.87
C SER A 453 25.86 9.21 -46.31
N LYS A 454 25.43 9.70 -47.47
CA LYS A 454 24.19 9.30 -48.15
C LYS A 454 24.41 7.96 -48.87
N ARG A 455 23.44 7.05 -48.80
CA ARG A 455 23.22 6.03 -49.85
C ARG A 455 21.75 6.01 -50.27
N LYS A 456 21.54 5.83 -51.57
CA LYS A 456 20.24 5.65 -52.25
C LYS A 456 20.15 4.19 -52.75
N SER A 457 18.97 3.84 -53.25
CA SER A 457 18.68 2.71 -54.15
C SER A 457 18.67 1.30 -53.56
N ASN A 458 17.86 0.36 -54.06
CA ASN A 458 16.59 0.49 -54.82
C ASN A 458 15.70 -0.75 -54.58
N ASP A 459 14.48 -0.69 -55.11
CA ASP A 459 13.46 -1.73 -55.29
C ASP A 459 13.82 -3.22 -55.14
N LYS A 460 12.86 -3.96 -54.59
CA LYS A 460 12.16 -5.00 -55.39
C LYS A 460 10.76 -5.30 -54.85
N GLU A 461 9.81 -5.38 -55.77
CA GLU A 461 8.41 -5.74 -55.52
C GLU A 461 8.20 -7.27 -55.42
N ARG A 462 6.92 -7.64 -55.20
CA ARG A 462 6.23 -8.95 -55.40
C ARG A 462 5.89 -9.71 -54.10
N PRO A 463 4.74 -10.40 -54.08
CA PRO A 463 3.42 -9.78 -54.28
C PRO A 463 2.41 -10.18 -53.18
N LEU A 464 1.25 -9.53 -53.16
CA LEU A 464 0.09 -10.00 -52.40
C LEU A 464 -0.32 -11.40 -52.86
N ARG A 465 -0.69 -12.28 -51.92
CA ARG A 465 -1.20 -13.63 -52.22
C ARG A 465 -2.51 -13.86 -51.48
N ASP A 466 -3.60 -14.00 -52.23
CA ASP A 466 -4.92 -14.24 -51.67
C ASP A 466 -5.00 -15.53 -50.86
N GLY A 467 -5.37 -15.40 -49.59
CA GLY A 467 -5.58 -16.51 -48.65
C GLY A 467 -7.01 -16.53 -48.12
N LYS A 468 -7.94 -17.13 -48.88
CA LYS A 468 -9.35 -17.30 -48.47
C LYS A 468 -9.44 -18.13 -47.18
N TRP A 469 -9.60 -17.48 -46.02
CA TRP A 469 -9.85 -18.15 -44.75
C TRP A 469 -11.29 -18.66 -44.69
N ASN A 470 -11.44 -19.99 -44.70
CA ASN A 470 -12.73 -20.65 -44.86
C ASN A 470 -13.43 -20.86 -43.51
N MET A 471 -14.48 -20.07 -43.22
CA MET A 471 -15.21 -20.13 -41.94
C MET A 471 -16.07 -21.40 -41.82
N LYS A 472 -15.51 -22.49 -41.28
CA LYS A 472 -16.32 -23.63 -40.80
C LYS A 472 -17.12 -23.27 -39.56
N ARG A 473 -18.33 -22.73 -39.76
CA ARG A 473 -19.35 -22.56 -38.72
C ARG A 473 -19.71 -23.93 -38.13
N HIS A 474 -19.43 -24.14 -36.84
CA HIS A 474 -20.10 -25.18 -36.06
C HIS A 474 -21.37 -24.57 -35.46
N GLY A 475 -22.53 -24.96 -35.98
CA GLY A 475 -23.81 -24.57 -35.42
C GLY A 475 -24.23 -25.52 -34.30
N ILE A 476 -24.29 -25.02 -33.07
CA ILE A 476 -25.00 -25.71 -31.98
C ILE A 476 -26.45 -25.22 -32.04
N LYS A 477 -27.39 -26.14 -32.28
CA LYS A 477 -28.82 -25.83 -32.24
C LYS A 477 -29.28 -25.64 -30.78
N ALA A 478 -30.15 -24.67 -30.56
CA ALA A 478 -30.90 -24.54 -29.32
C ALA A 478 -32.31 -25.12 -29.53
N SER A 479 -32.50 -26.36 -29.09
CA SER A 479 -33.80 -27.03 -28.98
C SER A 479 -33.63 -28.25 -28.07
N ASP A 480 -34.22 -28.19 -26.87
CA ASP A 480 -34.92 -29.28 -26.16
C ASP A 480 -35.02 -28.98 -24.65
N PHE A 481 -35.85 -29.74 -23.94
CA PHE A 481 -36.20 -29.63 -22.52
C PHE A 481 -37.00 -28.39 -22.09
N VAL A 482 -38.31 -28.46 -22.38
CA VAL A 482 -39.35 -27.83 -21.58
C VAL A 482 -39.97 -28.88 -20.64
N SER A 483 -40.31 -28.47 -19.42
CA SER A 483 -41.21 -29.11 -18.43
C SER A 483 -41.00 -30.59 -18.04
N THR A 484 -40.73 -30.80 -16.74
CA THR A 484 -41.70 -31.51 -15.86
C THR A 484 -41.67 -30.89 -14.46
N GLN A 485 -42.80 -30.92 -13.74
CA GLN A 485 -42.92 -30.39 -12.37
C GLN A 485 -42.86 -31.50 -11.32
N SER A 486 -42.31 -31.16 -10.15
CA SER A 486 -42.47 -31.73 -8.78
C SER A 486 -41.12 -31.59 -8.06
N GLY A 487 -41.03 -31.42 -6.74
CA GLY A 487 -42.08 -31.36 -5.72
C GLY A 487 -41.45 -31.78 -4.39
N GLY A 488 -41.16 -30.85 -3.48
CA GLY A 488 -40.32 -31.18 -2.32
C GLY A 488 -40.00 -30.03 -1.37
N GLN A 489 -41.00 -29.60 -0.58
CA GLN A 489 -40.70 -28.91 0.68
C GLN A 489 -40.18 -29.94 1.69
N LYS A 490 -39.10 -29.62 2.41
CA LYS A 490 -38.83 -30.16 3.75
C LYS A 490 -38.35 -29.05 4.67
N GLN A 491 -39.07 -28.89 5.77
CA GLN A 491 -38.61 -28.17 6.95
C GLN A 491 -37.69 -29.09 7.77
N TYR A 492 -36.68 -28.51 8.41
CA TYR A 492 -36.28 -28.74 9.81
C TYR A 492 -35.56 -27.43 10.20
N ALA A 493 -36.06 -26.67 11.19
CA ALA A 493 -36.01 -26.93 12.63
C ALA A 493 -34.62 -26.60 13.21
#